data_AF-A0A9E5NG30-F1
#
_entry.id   AF-A0A9E5NG30-F1
#
_cell.length_a   1.000
_cell.length_b   1.000
_cell.length_c   1.000
_cell.angle_alpha   90.00
_cell.angle_beta   90.00
_cell.angle_gamma   90.00
#
_symmetry.space_group_name_H-M   'P 1'
#
loop_
_entity.id
_entity.type
_entity.pdbx_description
1 polymer ?
#
loop_
_entity_poly.entity_id
_entity_poly.type
_entity_poly.pdbx_seq_one_letter_code
_entity_poly.pdbx_strand_id
1 'polypeptide(L)'
;LALLIVFEHLAVPVPLTEAKVPEWYYSLAEEPGDFAILEFPLGWRNSFGVLGVERTQAQYYQSVHQKRLPSGNISRNPPFKFDYFRRVPIFDSIARLELYERLDPARIEQDRLLADELVYFFDIRYLVFQPIIEDRPPYSHTRSQVEDYVQRVFPLEGIYQDASGLTVYRVSQPPTRTQLGIDFGTEDARLYQGEGWSREETIGDASANWAEGQRARVFVPLREMRDYEMIFRGLAFAYEGSPQQTLRVRINGHGLPETVSVGPYWESYILTLPGKYLKAGLNEVVFEFGYAASPRDVLPANFVIGNTGVTSPVEITVNSAGLHAGDFAYITVGGQDASTHRRGYNVAVIDPRSGAVLDRAGFDTWANQYESQDLADFVAQIPDGHIVAVAVKDDGAAHLTTAAVRSLQALGATTDLRGTAHLSHAIIGVKGAVPGSALEASGHSNSYLHVGRNPDDRSLSVALDYVDFQLK
;
A
#
# COMPACT_ATOMS: atom_id res chain seq x y z
N LEU A 1 -48.34 -12.20 -30.30
CA LEU A 1 -47.24 -12.56 -29.37
C LEU A 1 -45.89 -12.64 -30.09
N ALA A 2 -45.70 -13.56 -31.06
CA ALA A 2 -44.43 -13.69 -31.79
C ALA A 2 -43.93 -12.38 -32.45
N LEU A 3 -44.82 -11.61 -33.09
CA LEU A 3 -44.48 -10.30 -33.68
C LEU A 3 -44.06 -9.25 -32.63
N LEU A 4 -44.62 -9.30 -31.43
CA LEU A 4 -44.27 -8.37 -30.34
C LEU A 4 -42.88 -8.71 -29.78
N ILE A 5 -42.55 -10.00 -29.66
CA ILE A 5 -41.22 -10.47 -29.26
C ILE A 5 -40.17 -10.09 -30.31
N VAL A 6 -40.49 -10.26 -31.61
CA VAL A 6 -39.59 -9.85 -32.69
C VAL A 6 -39.36 -8.34 -32.71
N PHE A 7 -40.41 -7.54 -32.46
CA PHE A 7 -40.30 -6.08 -32.38
C PHE A 7 -39.49 -5.63 -31.16
N GLU A 8 -39.68 -6.26 -30.00
CA GLU A 8 -38.92 -5.98 -28.77
C GLU A 8 -37.42 -6.27 -28.93
N HIS A 9 -37.06 -7.32 -29.68
CA HIS A 9 -35.68 -7.65 -29.99
C HIS A 9 -35.16 -7.03 -31.30
N LEU A 10 -35.94 -6.15 -31.95
CA LEU A 10 -35.57 -5.52 -33.21
C LEU A 10 -34.54 -4.40 -32.97
N ALA A 11 -33.26 -4.74 -32.95
CA ALA A 11 -32.16 -3.77 -32.94
C ALA A 11 -31.85 -3.30 -34.37
N VAL A 12 -32.77 -2.53 -34.97
CA VAL A 12 -32.60 -2.01 -36.34
C VAL A 12 -32.73 -0.47 -36.37
N PRO A 13 -31.68 0.26 -36.76
CA PRO A 13 -30.33 -0.25 -37.08
C PRO A 13 -29.61 -0.75 -35.83
N VAL A 14 -28.72 -1.73 -35.99
CA VAL A 14 -27.80 -2.12 -34.93
C VAL A 14 -26.89 -0.92 -34.68
N PRO A 15 -26.77 -0.40 -33.44
CA PRO A 15 -25.86 0.68 -33.15
C PRO A 15 -24.43 0.19 -33.42
N LEU A 16 -23.76 0.80 -34.39
CA LEU A 16 -22.36 0.54 -34.71
C LEU A 16 -21.49 1.65 -34.13
N THR A 17 -20.32 1.27 -33.64
CA THR A 17 -19.28 2.22 -33.22
C THR A 17 -18.33 2.44 -34.38
N GLU A 18 -18.10 3.69 -34.74
CA GLU A 18 -17.12 4.04 -35.77
C GLU A 18 -15.69 3.70 -35.31
N ALA A 19 -14.97 2.93 -36.12
CA ALA A 19 -13.58 2.53 -35.85
C ALA A 19 -12.55 3.45 -36.54
N LYS A 20 -12.95 4.68 -36.88
CA LYS A 20 -12.06 5.65 -37.54
C LYS A 20 -11.01 6.15 -36.55
N VAL A 21 -9.74 6.13 -36.98
CA VAL A 21 -8.62 6.69 -36.22
C VAL A 21 -8.48 8.18 -36.55
N PRO A 22 -8.38 9.08 -35.56
CA PRO A 22 -8.15 10.51 -35.83
C PRO A 22 -6.86 10.77 -36.60
N GLU A 23 -6.88 11.73 -37.52
CA GLU A 23 -5.77 12.02 -38.46
C GLU A 23 -4.44 12.29 -37.76
N TRP A 24 -4.46 12.97 -36.61
CA TRP A 24 -3.26 13.29 -35.84
C TRP A 24 -2.43 12.06 -35.44
N TYR A 25 -3.08 10.91 -35.18
CA TYR A 25 -2.36 9.68 -34.84
C TYR A 25 -1.52 9.13 -35.98
N TYR A 26 -1.89 9.39 -37.24
CA TYR A 26 -1.05 9.03 -38.38
C TYR A 26 0.21 9.87 -38.43
N SER A 27 0.13 11.17 -38.11
CA SER A 27 1.32 12.02 -37.94
C SER A 27 2.19 11.57 -36.75
N LEU A 28 1.57 11.16 -35.64
CA LEU A 28 2.30 10.60 -34.50
C LEU A 28 3.04 9.30 -34.85
N ALA A 29 2.44 8.47 -35.72
CA ALA A 29 3.04 7.21 -36.18
C ALA A 29 4.37 7.43 -36.93
N GLU A 30 4.51 8.58 -37.61
CA GLU A 30 5.72 8.95 -38.34
C GLU A 30 6.86 9.42 -37.42
N GLU A 31 6.57 9.82 -36.17
CA GLU A 31 7.61 10.28 -35.25
C GLU A 31 8.50 9.10 -34.80
N PRO A 32 9.84 9.18 -34.98
CA PRO A 32 10.72 8.10 -34.56
C PRO A 32 10.87 8.03 -33.03
N GLY A 33 11.14 6.84 -32.52
CA GLY A 33 11.43 6.57 -31.10
C GLY A 33 10.35 5.76 -30.38
N ASP A 34 10.79 5.10 -29.29
CA ASP A 34 9.94 4.37 -28.35
C ASP A 34 9.69 5.27 -27.13
N PHE A 35 8.50 5.84 -27.05
CA PHE A 35 8.09 6.78 -26.01
C PHE A 35 6.60 6.58 -25.66
N ALA A 36 6.17 7.15 -24.55
CA ALA A 36 4.80 7.05 -24.08
C ALA A 36 3.96 8.28 -24.44
N ILE A 37 2.65 8.06 -24.54
CA ILE A 37 1.63 9.11 -24.52
C ILE A 37 0.63 8.81 -23.41
N LEU A 38 0.04 9.86 -22.84
CA LEU A 38 -1.11 9.74 -21.95
C LEU A 38 -2.37 10.09 -22.73
N GLU A 39 -3.39 9.25 -22.60
CA GLU A 39 -4.70 9.47 -23.22
C GLU A 39 -5.76 9.65 -22.14
N PHE A 40 -6.63 10.64 -22.34
CA PHE A 40 -7.71 10.98 -21.43
C PHE A 40 -9.07 10.68 -22.08
N PRO A 41 -9.99 9.98 -21.39
CA PRO A 41 -9.89 9.62 -19.97
C PRO A 41 -8.84 8.52 -19.70
N LEU A 42 -8.15 8.64 -18.56
CA LEU A 42 -7.02 7.82 -18.15
C LEU A 42 -7.51 6.72 -17.21
N GLY A 43 -7.59 5.50 -17.72
CA GLY A 43 -8.06 4.38 -16.92
C GLY A 43 -7.41 3.04 -17.26
N TRP A 44 -7.46 2.13 -16.29
CA TRP A 44 -7.02 0.75 -16.39
C TRP A 44 -8.20 -0.18 -16.15
N ARG A 45 -8.33 -1.17 -17.02
CA ARG A 45 -9.36 -2.20 -16.88
C ARG A 45 -8.79 -3.60 -17.02
N ASN A 46 -9.29 -4.52 -16.21
CA ASN A 46 -9.03 -5.94 -16.35
C ASN A 46 -10.30 -6.76 -16.09
N SER A 47 -10.14 -8.08 -15.96
CA SER A 47 -11.24 -9.01 -15.70
C SER A 47 -11.81 -8.92 -14.28
N PHE A 48 -11.19 -8.18 -13.37
CA PHE A 48 -11.50 -8.13 -11.93
C PHE A 48 -11.91 -6.73 -11.44
N GLY A 49 -11.59 -5.66 -12.17
CA GLY A 49 -11.89 -4.30 -11.76
C GLY A 49 -11.47 -3.22 -12.77
N VAL A 50 -11.71 -1.98 -12.37
CA VAL A 50 -11.42 -0.75 -13.12
C VAL A 50 -10.75 0.25 -12.16
N LEU A 51 -9.77 1.01 -12.65
CA LEU A 51 -9.16 2.15 -12.00
C LEU A 51 -9.25 3.34 -12.95
N GLY A 52 -9.79 4.49 -12.51
CA GLY A 52 -10.04 5.64 -13.37
C GLY A 52 -11.15 5.38 -14.39
N VAL A 53 -11.16 6.14 -15.48
CA VAL A 53 -12.19 6.05 -16.53
C VAL A 53 -11.51 5.59 -17.81
N GLU A 54 -11.88 4.43 -18.34
CA GLU A 54 -11.21 3.89 -19.53
C GLU A 54 -12.00 4.16 -20.83
N ARG A 55 -11.26 4.46 -21.90
CA ARG A 55 -11.79 4.43 -23.27
C ARG A 55 -10.98 3.44 -24.11
N THR A 56 -11.47 2.21 -24.24
CA THR A 56 -10.78 1.14 -25.02
C THR A 56 -10.55 1.51 -26.49
N GLN A 57 -11.34 2.44 -27.05
CA GLN A 57 -11.11 2.95 -28.41
C GLN A 57 -9.75 3.65 -28.54
N ALA A 58 -9.28 4.33 -27.49
CA ALA A 58 -7.97 4.99 -27.49
C ALA A 58 -6.84 3.94 -27.60
N GLN A 59 -6.96 2.84 -26.86
CA GLN A 59 -6.06 1.69 -27.00
C GLN A 59 -6.09 1.05 -28.40
N TYR A 60 -7.23 1.08 -29.12
CA TYR A 60 -7.27 0.63 -30.51
C TYR A 60 -6.41 1.51 -31.44
N TYR A 61 -6.33 2.82 -31.18
CA TYR A 61 -5.48 3.74 -31.97
C TYR A 61 -3.99 3.42 -31.85
N GLN A 62 -3.56 2.72 -30.79
CA GLN A 62 -2.21 2.18 -30.67
C GLN A 62 -1.80 1.28 -31.85
N SER A 63 -2.76 0.64 -32.51
CA SER A 63 -2.50 -0.13 -33.74
C SER A 63 -1.97 0.73 -34.90
N VAL A 64 -2.22 2.04 -34.88
CA VAL A 64 -1.69 3.01 -35.84
C VAL A 64 -0.41 3.66 -35.31
N HIS A 65 -0.47 4.32 -34.15
CA HIS A 65 0.65 5.15 -33.70
C HIS A 65 1.80 4.36 -33.04
N GLN A 66 1.56 3.13 -32.59
CA GLN A 66 2.56 2.20 -32.03
C GLN A 66 3.37 2.75 -30.82
N LYS A 67 2.87 3.80 -30.16
CA LYS A 67 3.50 4.41 -28.96
C LYS A 67 3.03 3.70 -27.69
N ARG A 68 3.83 3.77 -26.62
CA ARG A 68 3.49 3.14 -25.34
C ARG A 68 2.30 3.85 -24.71
N LEU A 69 1.38 3.06 -24.16
CA LEU A 69 0.26 3.55 -23.37
C LEU A 69 0.43 3.00 -21.95
N PRO A 70 0.67 3.85 -20.94
CA PRO A 70 0.72 3.42 -19.54
C PRO A 70 -0.69 3.26 -18.96
N SER A 71 -1.72 3.07 -19.80
CA SER A 71 -3.13 2.87 -19.46
C SER A 71 -3.78 1.87 -20.43
N GLY A 72 -5.05 1.51 -20.18
CA GLY A 72 -5.86 0.68 -21.07
C GLY A 72 -6.41 -0.59 -20.45
N ASN A 73 -6.94 -1.46 -21.30
CA ASN A 73 -7.62 -2.69 -20.94
C ASN A 73 -6.75 -3.92 -21.26
N ILE A 74 -6.49 -4.75 -20.24
CA ILE A 74 -5.76 -6.02 -20.38
C ILE A 74 -6.46 -7.15 -19.61
N SER A 75 -6.52 -8.34 -20.20
CA SER A 75 -7.20 -9.49 -19.57
C SER A 75 -6.32 -10.15 -18.51
N ARG A 76 -6.92 -10.49 -17.36
CA ARG A 76 -6.36 -11.38 -16.31
C ARG A 76 -4.89 -11.10 -15.94
N ASN A 77 -4.56 -9.83 -15.67
CA ASN A 77 -3.24 -9.49 -15.14
C ASN A 77 -3.14 -9.78 -13.63
N PRO A 78 -1.91 -10.00 -13.11
CA PRO A 78 -1.68 -10.08 -11.67
C PRO A 78 -2.16 -8.81 -10.94
N PRO A 79 -2.68 -8.92 -9.69
CA PRO A 79 -3.17 -7.78 -8.91
C PRO A 79 -2.19 -6.60 -8.85
N PHE A 80 -0.90 -6.90 -8.65
CA PHE A 80 0.17 -5.89 -8.58
C PHE A 80 0.14 -4.86 -9.72
N LYS A 81 -0.22 -5.26 -10.95
CA LYS A 81 -0.21 -4.31 -12.08
C LYS A 81 -1.19 -3.16 -11.88
N PHE A 82 -2.33 -3.38 -11.22
CA PHE A 82 -3.27 -2.32 -10.88
C PHE A 82 -2.76 -1.50 -9.71
N ASP A 83 -2.25 -2.17 -8.68
CA ASP A 83 -1.76 -1.52 -7.48
C ASP A 83 -0.56 -0.61 -7.79
N TYR A 84 0.29 -1.00 -8.74
CA TYR A 84 1.39 -0.20 -9.26
C TYR A 84 0.93 1.14 -9.83
N PHE A 85 -0.10 1.19 -10.67
CA PHE A 85 -0.56 2.46 -11.23
C PHE A 85 -1.37 3.27 -10.22
N ARG A 86 -2.13 2.60 -9.34
CA ARG A 86 -2.89 3.28 -8.28
C ARG A 86 -2.00 4.03 -7.29
N ARG A 87 -0.80 3.52 -7.01
CA ARG A 87 0.14 4.18 -6.08
C ARG A 87 0.98 5.30 -6.71
N VAL A 88 0.89 5.52 -8.02
CA VAL A 88 1.56 6.66 -8.68
C VAL A 88 0.72 7.91 -8.39
N PRO A 89 1.24 8.89 -7.65
CA PRO A 89 0.38 9.92 -7.06
C PRO A 89 -0.38 10.78 -8.09
N ILE A 90 0.25 11.14 -9.20
CA ILE A 90 -0.40 11.91 -10.27
C ILE A 90 -1.52 11.09 -10.95
N PHE A 91 -1.35 9.78 -11.10
CA PHE A 91 -2.37 8.90 -11.68
C PHE A 91 -3.56 8.74 -10.72
N ASP A 92 -3.31 8.64 -9.41
CA ASP A 92 -4.37 8.66 -8.40
C ASP A 92 -5.16 9.98 -8.44
N SER A 93 -4.47 11.13 -8.44
CA SER A 93 -5.09 12.45 -8.55
C SER A 93 -5.98 12.58 -9.79
N ILE A 94 -5.51 12.13 -10.96
CA ILE A 94 -6.32 12.12 -12.20
C ILE A 94 -7.53 11.20 -12.04
N ALA A 95 -7.36 9.97 -11.56
CA ALA A 95 -8.46 9.02 -11.40
C ALA A 95 -9.55 9.54 -10.43
N ARG A 96 -9.15 10.20 -9.35
CA ARG A 96 -10.07 10.83 -8.37
C ARG A 96 -10.86 11.97 -9.00
N LEU A 97 -10.19 12.87 -9.74
CA LEU A 97 -10.86 13.95 -10.49
C LEU A 97 -11.84 13.40 -11.53
N GLU A 98 -11.44 12.37 -12.27
CA GLU A 98 -12.30 11.70 -13.25
C GLU A 98 -13.56 11.09 -12.62
N LEU A 99 -13.52 10.76 -11.32
CA LEU A 99 -14.60 10.19 -10.52
C LEU A 99 -15.31 11.21 -9.62
N TYR A 100 -15.27 12.50 -9.99
CA TYR A 100 -15.96 13.61 -9.31
C TYR A 100 -15.42 13.99 -7.93
N GLU A 101 -14.28 13.46 -7.53
CA GLU A 101 -13.66 13.90 -6.28
C GLU A 101 -12.99 15.28 -6.43
N ARG A 102 -12.72 15.90 -5.29
CA ARG A 102 -11.96 17.15 -5.21
C ARG A 102 -10.57 16.85 -4.67
N LEU A 103 -9.56 17.46 -5.27
CA LEU A 103 -8.20 17.44 -4.75
C LEU A 103 -7.96 18.65 -3.85
N ASP A 104 -7.19 18.42 -2.78
CA ASP A 104 -6.64 19.49 -1.97
C ASP A 104 -5.63 20.32 -2.81
N PRO A 105 -5.63 21.65 -2.74
CA PRO A 105 -4.59 22.48 -3.35
C PRO A 105 -3.15 22.03 -3.04
N ALA A 106 -2.88 21.51 -1.84
CA ALA A 106 -1.57 20.98 -1.47
C ALA A 106 -1.17 19.75 -2.31
N ARG A 107 -2.14 18.87 -2.64
CA ARG A 107 -1.93 17.70 -3.51
C ARG A 107 -1.55 18.13 -4.92
N ILE A 108 -2.22 19.15 -5.46
CA ILE A 108 -1.92 19.68 -6.81
C ILE A 108 -0.50 20.24 -6.87
N GLU A 109 -0.04 20.94 -5.82
CA GLU A 109 1.32 21.46 -5.77
C GLU A 109 2.37 20.33 -5.65
N GLN A 110 2.08 19.29 -4.86
CA GLN A 110 2.93 18.08 -4.82
C GLN A 110 3.01 17.40 -6.19
N ASP A 111 1.87 17.22 -6.87
CA ASP A 111 1.81 16.64 -8.21
C ASP A 111 2.64 17.45 -9.22
N ARG A 112 2.60 18.78 -9.13
CA ARG A 112 3.41 19.67 -9.97
C ARG A 112 4.92 19.45 -9.78
N LEU A 113 5.36 19.16 -8.54
CA LEU A 113 6.76 18.85 -8.25
C LEU A 113 7.18 17.47 -8.77
N LEU A 114 6.25 16.53 -8.87
CA LEU A 114 6.49 15.16 -9.35
C LEU A 114 6.34 15.00 -10.87
N ALA A 115 5.79 16.00 -11.57
CA ALA A 115 5.45 15.90 -12.99
C ALA A 115 6.67 15.60 -13.87
N ASP A 116 7.79 16.31 -13.66
CA ASP A 116 9.04 16.07 -14.40
C ASP A 116 9.55 14.64 -14.18
N GLU A 117 9.39 14.09 -12.98
CA GLU A 117 9.80 12.72 -12.68
C GLU A 117 8.97 11.70 -13.45
N LEU A 118 7.65 11.85 -13.41
CA LEU A 118 6.72 10.98 -14.13
C LEU A 118 6.98 11.03 -15.65
N VAL A 119 7.17 12.24 -16.19
CA VAL A 119 7.46 12.47 -17.61
C VAL A 119 8.78 11.81 -18.00
N TYR A 120 9.84 12.02 -17.22
CA TYR A 120 11.14 11.42 -17.47
C TYR A 120 11.10 9.89 -17.40
N PHE A 121 10.41 9.35 -16.41
CA PHE A 121 10.31 7.91 -16.15
C PHE A 121 9.66 7.16 -17.30
N PHE A 122 8.50 7.64 -17.77
CA PHE A 122 7.75 6.99 -18.84
C PHE A 122 8.12 7.49 -20.26
N ASP A 123 8.96 8.53 -20.41
CA ASP A 123 9.18 9.25 -21.68
C ASP A 123 7.84 9.76 -22.24
N ILE A 124 7.05 10.47 -21.43
CA ILE A 124 5.73 10.95 -21.86
C ILE A 124 5.94 12.19 -22.73
N ARG A 125 5.62 12.09 -24.02
CA ARG A 125 5.79 13.20 -24.98
C ARG A 125 4.52 13.93 -25.33
N TYR A 126 3.37 13.26 -25.22
CA TYR A 126 2.07 13.84 -25.57
C TYR A 126 1.01 13.46 -24.55
N LEU A 127 0.13 14.42 -24.26
CA LEU A 127 -1.12 14.24 -23.53
C LEU A 127 -2.27 14.51 -24.52
N VAL A 128 -3.17 13.54 -24.64
CA VAL A 128 -4.23 13.54 -25.65
C VAL A 128 -5.60 13.47 -24.98
N PHE A 129 -6.41 14.50 -25.13
CA PHE A 129 -7.79 14.54 -24.66
C PHE A 129 -8.73 14.12 -25.78
N GLN A 130 -9.43 13.02 -25.57
CA GLN A 130 -10.36 12.48 -26.54
C GLN A 130 -11.61 13.37 -26.68
N PRO A 131 -12.29 13.32 -27.84
CA PRO A 131 -13.61 13.93 -28.03
C PRO A 131 -14.62 13.48 -26.97
N ILE A 132 -15.45 14.41 -26.49
CA ILE A 132 -16.58 14.07 -25.63
C ILE A 132 -17.59 13.26 -26.44
N ILE A 133 -18.09 12.18 -25.85
CA ILE A 133 -19.30 11.50 -26.32
C ILE A 133 -20.43 12.00 -25.42
N GLU A 134 -21.44 12.63 -26.02
CA GLU A 134 -22.64 13.09 -25.31
C GLU A 134 -23.27 11.94 -24.51
N ASP A 135 -23.78 12.24 -23.32
CA ASP A 135 -24.42 11.29 -22.40
C ASP A 135 -23.55 10.10 -21.93
N ARG A 136 -22.21 10.24 -21.99
CA ARG A 136 -21.27 9.23 -21.47
C ARG A 136 -20.46 9.73 -20.27
N PRO A 137 -21.10 9.88 -19.09
CA PRO A 137 -20.36 10.18 -17.86
C PRO A 137 -19.42 9.00 -17.48
N PRO A 138 -18.39 9.28 -16.66
CA PRO A 138 -18.12 10.57 -16.05
C PRO A 138 -17.32 11.55 -16.92
N TYR A 139 -16.60 11.06 -17.94
CA TYR A 139 -15.69 11.87 -18.76
C TYR A 139 -16.38 13.08 -19.41
N SER A 140 -17.62 12.94 -19.90
CA SER A 140 -18.38 14.06 -20.47
C SER A 140 -18.58 15.24 -19.48
N HIS A 141 -18.55 14.96 -18.18
CA HIS A 141 -18.70 15.98 -17.12
C HIS A 141 -17.36 16.43 -16.55
N THR A 142 -16.35 15.55 -16.54
CA THR A 142 -15.07 15.79 -15.82
C THR A 142 -13.92 16.20 -16.73
N ARG A 143 -14.06 16.07 -18.07
CA ARG A 143 -12.99 16.37 -19.04
C ARG A 143 -12.33 17.73 -18.80
N SER A 144 -13.11 18.81 -18.68
CA SER A 144 -12.56 20.16 -18.50
C SER A 144 -11.79 20.31 -17.19
N GLN A 145 -12.30 19.71 -16.10
CA GLN A 145 -11.64 19.74 -14.79
C GLN A 145 -10.29 19.00 -14.81
N VAL A 146 -10.22 17.86 -15.51
CA VAL A 146 -8.98 17.10 -15.69
C VAL A 146 -8.01 17.86 -16.60
N GLU A 147 -8.50 18.46 -17.69
CA GLU A 147 -7.71 19.27 -18.62
C GLU A 147 -7.09 20.50 -17.91
N ASP A 148 -7.85 21.17 -17.05
CA ASP A 148 -7.37 22.27 -16.21
C ASP A 148 -6.30 21.79 -15.20
N TYR A 149 -6.50 20.63 -14.57
CA TYR A 149 -5.52 20.05 -13.66
C TYR A 149 -4.20 19.74 -14.38
N VAL A 150 -4.24 19.05 -15.53
CA VAL A 150 -2.99 18.68 -16.22
C VAL A 150 -2.24 19.90 -16.74
N GLN A 151 -2.92 20.97 -17.16
CA GLN A 151 -2.28 22.22 -17.58
C GLN A 151 -1.58 22.94 -16.42
N ARG A 152 -2.02 22.73 -15.17
CA ARG A 152 -1.39 23.30 -13.98
C ARG A 152 -0.22 22.47 -13.46
N VAL A 153 -0.23 21.16 -13.73
CA VAL A 153 0.73 20.19 -13.20
C VAL A 153 1.88 19.92 -14.17
N PHE A 154 1.58 19.72 -15.46
CA PHE A 154 2.57 19.34 -16.46
C PHE A 154 3.11 20.55 -17.25
N PRO A 155 4.38 20.51 -17.69
CA PRO A 155 4.95 21.54 -18.55
C PRO A 155 4.53 21.33 -20.02
N LEU A 156 3.36 21.86 -20.39
CA LEU A 156 2.67 21.56 -21.65
C LEU A 156 2.61 22.74 -22.64
N GLU A 157 2.61 22.41 -23.93
CA GLU A 157 2.26 23.31 -25.04
C GLU A 157 1.16 22.68 -25.89
N GLY A 158 0.06 23.41 -26.16
CA GLY A 158 -0.99 22.93 -27.05
C GLY A 158 -0.55 22.95 -28.51
N ILE A 159 -0.64 21.82 -29.21
CA ILE A 159 -0.12 21.68 -30.60
C ILE A 159 -1.16 21.29 -31.63
N TYR A 160 -2.31 20.76 -31.21
CA TYR A 160 -3.35 20.31 -32.11
C TYR A 160 -4.72 20.37 -31.44
N GLN A 161 -5.71 20.83 -32.20
CA GLN A 161 -7.11 20.70 -31.87
C GLN A 161 -7.92 20.57 -33.16
N ASP A 162 -8.89 19.65 -33.20
CA ASP A 162 -9.78 19.49 -34.35
C ASP A 162 -11.25 19.77 -34.01
N ALA A 163 -12.09 19.78 -35.04
CA ALA A 163 -13.53 20.05 -34.90
C ALA A 163 -14.30 18.98 -34.11
N SER A 164 -13.71 17.79 -33.89
CA SER A 164 -14.32 16.74 -33.05
C SER A 164 -14.09 17.00 -31.56
N GLY A 165 -13.17 17.89 -31.20
CA GLY A 165 -12.78 18.16 -29.81
C GLY A 165 -11.62 17.29 -29.34
N LEU A 166 -10.87 16.65 -30.25
CA LEU A 166 -9.57 16.06 -29.93
C LEU A 166 -8.59 17.20 -29.62
N THR A 167 -8.00 17.20 -28.43
CA THR A 167 -6.96 18.17 -28.04
C THR A 167 -5.66 17.43 -27.77
N VAL A 168 -4.53 17.96 -28.25
CA VAL A 168 -3.20 17.39 -28.02
C VAL A 168 -2.26 18.45 -27.45
N TYR A 169 -1.61 18.07 -26.37
CA TYR A 169 -0.52 18.81 -25.77
C TYR A 169 0.81 18.07 -25.96
N ARG A 170 1.85 18.81 -26.31
CA ARG A 170 3.24 18.35 -26.25
C ARG A 170 3.80 18.62 -24.86
N VAL A 171 4.53 17.66 -24.32
CA VAL A 171 5.21 17.80 -23.02
C VAL A 171 6.65 18.24 -23.23
N SER A 172 7.06 19.30 -22.52
CA SER A 172 8.46 19.70 -22.43
C SER A 172 9.24 18.61 -21.72
N GLN A 173 10.22 18.02 -22.42
CA GLN A 173 11.01 16.94 -21.85
C GLN A 173 12.01 17.49 -20.83
N PRO A 174 12.08 16.92 -19.61
CA PRO A 174 13.11 17.26 -18.65
C PRO A 174 14.50 16.89 -19.18
N PRO A 175 15.57 17.57 -18.71
CA PRO A 175 16.92 17.30 -19.18
C PRO A 175 17.36 15.87 -18.86
N THR A 176 18.23 15.31 -19.71
CA THR A 176 18.86 14.02 -19.48
C THR A 176 19.66 14.04 -18.18
N ARG A 177 19.53 12.98 -17.38
CA ARG A 177 20.21 12.86 -16.09
C ARG A 177 21.36 11.86 -16.18
N THR A 178 22.50 12.22 -15.59
CA THR A 178 23.65 11.33 -15.42
C THR A 178 23.64 10.62 -14.07
N GLN A 179 22.75 11.04 -13.17
CA GLN A 179 22.56 10.46 -11.85
C GLN A 179 21.07 10.26 -11.57
N LEU A 180 20.73 9.16 -10.91
CA LEU A 180 19.39 8.85 -10.44
C LEU A 180 19.50 8.25 -9.04
N GLY A 181 18.92 8.90 -8.04
CA GLY A 181 18.79 8.36 -6.69
C GLY A 181 17.36 8.00 -6.39
N ILE A 182 17.16 6.85 -5.75
CA ILE A 182 15.85 6.34 -5.35
C ILE A 182 15.91 6.06 -3.85
N ASP A 183 15.21 6.87 -3.06
CA ASP A 183 15.07 6.71 -1.62
C ASP A 183 13.83 5.86 -1.32
N PHE A 184 14.04 4.59 -0.96
CA PHE A 184 12.97 3.62 -0.69
C PHE A 184 12.14 3.98 0.56
N GLY A 185 12.64 4.87 1.41
CA GLY A 185 11.91 5.41 2.55
C GLY A 185 10.85 6.45 2.18
N THR A 186 10.64 6.74 0.89
CA THR A 186 9.73 7.79 0.42
C THR A 186 8.63 7.29 -0.52
N GLU A 187 7.52 8.03 -0.59
CA GLU A 187 6.42 7.74 -1.53
C GLU A 187 6.87 7.82 -3.00
N ASP A 188 7.86 8.65 -3.32
CA ASP A 188 8.36 8.87 -4.68
C ASP A 188 9.03 7.60 -5.25
N ALA A 189 9.60 6.75 -4.39
CA ALA A 189 10.19 5.46 -4.77
C ALA A 189 9.19 4.53 -5.46
N ARG A 190 7.90 4.66 -5.14
CA ARG A 190 6.83 3.76 -5.61
C ARG A 190 6.71 3.75 -7.14
N LEU A 191 7.09 4.85 -7.81
CA LEU A 191 7.16 4.93 -9.27
C LEU A 191 8.18 3.94 -9.83
N TYR A 192 9.34 3.80 -9.19
CA TYR A 192 10.42 2.92 -9.64
C TYR A 192 10.25 1.49 -9.17
N GLN A 193 9.60 1.26 -8.03
CA GLN A 193 9.43 -0.08 -7.49
C GLN A 193 8.60 -0.94 -8.46
N GLY A 194 9.03 -2.17 -8.72
CA GLY A 194 8.26 -3.20 -9.40
C GLY A 194 7.64 -4.16 -8.39
N GLU A 195 7.41 -5.40 -8.82
CA GLU A 195 6.97 -6.49 -7.95
C GLU A 195 8.02 -6.82 -6.88
N GLY A 196 7.56 -7.35 -5.75
CA GLY A 196 8.43 -7.92 -4.70
C GLY A 196 8.91 -6.92 -3.66
N TRP A 197 8.31 -5.73 -3.56
CA TRP A 197 8.58 -4.76 -2.49
C TRP A 197 7.39 -4.65 -1.55
N SER A 198 7.68 -4.66 -0.26
CA SER A 198 6.73 -4.39 0.82
C SER A 198 6.46 -2.89 0.96
N ARG A 199 5.57 -2.55 1.91
CA ARG A 199 5.35 -1.16 2.35
C ARG A 199 6.57 -0.56 3.04
N GLU A 200 6.55 0.76 3.20
CA GLU A 200 7.54 1.51 3.98
C GLU A 200 7.48 1.13 5.45
N GLU A 201 8.65 0.87 6.04
CA GLU A 201 8.82 0.55 7.46
C GLU A 201 10.08 1.19 8.02
N THR A 202 10.06 1.55 9.30
CA THR A 202 11.28 1.92 10.02
C THR A 202 12.03 0.67 10.43
N ILE A 203 13.20 0.45 9.84
CA ILE A 203 14.04 -0.73 10.08
C ILE A 203 15.38 -0.25 10.65
N GLY A 204 15.51 -0.35 11.97
CA GLY A 204 16.65 0.24 12.67
C GLY A 204 16.61 1.78 12.61
N ASP A 205 17.60 2.38 11.94
CA ASP A 205 17.77 3.83 11.78
C ASP A 205 17.31 4.37 10.41
N ALA A 206 16.76 3.52 9.54
CA ALA A 206 16.35 3.90 8.18
C ALA A 206 14.84 3.67 7.96
N SER A 207 14.22 4.51 7.12
CA SER A 207 12.93 4.20 6.50
C SER A 207 13.21 3.42 5.22
N ALA A 208 12.67 2.22 5.09
CA ALA A 208 13.08 1.28 4.05
C ALA A 208 11.94 0.33 3.65
N ASN A 209 12.14 -0.41 2.56
CA ASN A 209 11.23 -1.50 2.19
C ASN A 209 11.95 -2.84 2.23
N TRP A 210 11.30 -3.84 2.81
CA TRP A 210 11.70 -5.23 2.59
C TRP A 210 11.38 -5.67 1.17
N ALA A 211 12.31 -6.40 0.56
CA ALA A 211 12.00 -7.29 -0.53
C ALA A 211 11.23 -8.52 0.00
N GLU A 212 10.06 -8.75 -0.59
CA GLU A 212 9.22 -9.92 -0.31
C GLU A 212 9.49 -11.03 -1.33
N GLY A 213 9.92 -12.19 -0.82
CA GLY A 213 10.37 -13.34 -1.58
C GLY A 213 11.83 -13.20 -2.04
N GLN A 214 12.22 -14.05 -2.99
CA GLN A 214 13.59 -14.13 -3.50
C GLN A 214 13.83 -13.24 -4.71
N ARG A 215 12.85 -12.44 -5.13
CA ARG A 215 12.98 -11.54 -6.28
C ARG A 215 12.23 -10.25 -6.04
N ALA A 216 12.92 -9.12 -6.26
CA ALA A 216 12.31 -7.81 -6.26
C ALA A 216 12.80 -6.99 -7.45
N ARG A 217 11.93 -6.17 -8.03
CA ARG A 217 12.19 -5.46 -9.29
C ARG A 217 12.22 -3.96 -9.10
N VAL A 218 13.12 -3.27 -9.77
CA VAL A 218 13.15 -1.80 -9.87
C VAL A 218 13.21 -1.42 -11.34
N PHE A 219 12.41 -0.45 -11.74
CA PHE A 219 12.41 0.12 -13.07
C PHE A 219 13.18 1.44 -13.05
N VAL A 220 14.14 1.63 -13.96
CA VAL A 220 15.03 2.80 -13.94
C VAL A 220 15.17 3.46 -15.33
N PRO A 221 14.85 4.75 -15.49
CA PRO A 221 14.85 5.44 -16.79
C PRO A 221 16.26 5.95 -17.21
N LEU A 222 17.20 5.04 -17.46
CA LEU A 222 18.56 5.40 -17.90
C LEU A 222 18.61 5.71 -19.41
N ARG A 223 19.24 6.83 -19.78
CA ARG A 223 19.26 7.34 -21.17
C ARG A 223 20.59 7.11 -21.89
N GLU A 224 21.67 6.91 -21.15
CA GLU A 224 23.00 6.65 -21.70
C GLU A 224 23.30 5.14 -21.72
N MET A 225 23.90 4.62 -22.80
CA MET A 225 24.30 3.19 -22.90
C MET A 225 25.77 3.01 -22.53
N ARG A 226 26.16 3.66 -21.44
CA ARG A 226 27.49 3.54 -20.84
C ARG A 226 27.38 2.80 -19.52
N ASP A 227 28.52 2.48 -18.94
CA ASP A 227 28.54 1.83 -17.65
C ASP A 227 28.02 2.80 -16.57
N TYR A 228 27.17 2.29 -15.68
CA TYR A 228 26.74 2.99 -14.48
C TYR A 228 27.33 2.30 -13.26
N GLU A 229 27.69 3.09 -12.26
CA GLU A 229 27.84 2.62 -10.89
C GLU A 229 26.47 2.56 -10.23
N MET A 230 26.08 1.39 -9.76
CA MET A 230 24.90 1.19 -8.94
C MET A 230 25.34 1.05 -7.49
N ILE A 231 24.92 1.98 -6.63
CA ILE A 231 25.20 2.01 -5.20
C ILE A 231 23.89 1.74 -4.49
N PHE A 232 23.85 0.82 -3.54
CA PHE A 232 22.65 0.61 -2.73
C PHE A 232 23.01 0.35 -1.28
N ARG A 233 22.17 0.84 -0.36
CA ARG A 233 22.28 0.53 1.07
C ARG A 233 21.25 -0.53 1.45
N GLY A 234 21.73 -1.65 1.97
CA GLY A 234 20.91 -2.83 2.24
C GLY A 234 21.27 -3.53 3.55
N LEU A 235 20.31 -4.26 4.12
CA LEU A 235 20.57 -5.26 5.16
C LEU A 235 19.73 -6.52 4.91
N ALA A 236 20.25 -7.67 5.33
CA ALA A 236 19.59 -8.95 5.18
C ALA A 236 18.66 -9.24 6.36
N PHE A 237 17.52 -9.87 6.08
CA PHE A 237 16.71 -10.51 7.11
C PHE A 237 17.43 -11.76 7.62
N ALA A 238 18.28 -11.58 8.63
CA ALA A 238 19.04 -12.66 9.25
C ALA A 238 18.39 -13.12 10.57
N TYR A 239 18.54 -14.41 10.85
CA TYR A 239 18.08 -15.05 12.08
C TYR A 239 19.08 -16.12 12.53
N GLU A 240 18.93 -16.62 13.75
CA GLU A 240 19.82 -17.66 14.28
C GLU A 240 19.82 -18.91 13.39
N GLY A 241 21.00 -19.31 12.91
CA GLY A 241 21.15 -20.44 11.99
C GLY A 241 20.79 -20.16 10.53
N SER A 242 20.44 -18.93 10.17
CA SER A 242 20.26 -18.54 8.76
C SER A 242 21.56 -18.68 7.96
N PRO A 243 21.50 -19.08 6.67
CA PRO A 243 22.67 -19.03 5.81
C PRO A 243 23.08 -17.58 5.52
N GLN A 244 24.31 -17.36 5.06
CA GLN A 244 24.73 -16.05 4.55
C GLN A 244 23.83 -15.62 3.39
N GLN A 245 23.20 -14.45 3.50
CA GLN A 245 22.37 -13.92 2.42
C GLN A 245 23.25 -13.53 1.24
N THR A 246 22.81 -13.92 0.04
CA THR A 246 23.47 -13.58 -1.21
C THR A 246 22.50 -12.81 -2.09
N LEU A 247 23.03 -11.87 -2.88
CA LEU A 247 22.27 -11.02 -3.77
C LEU A 247 22.95 -10.99 -5.13
N ARG A 248 22.18 -11.28 -6.18
CA ARG A 248 22.57 -11.10 -7.58
C ARG A 248 21.68 -10.06 -8.23
N VAL A 249 22.24 -9.28 -9.13
CA VAL A 249 21.49 -8.30 -9.91
C VAL A 249 21.39 -8.77 -11.35
N ARG A 250 20.20 -8.65 -11.94
CA ARG A 250 19.98 -8.76 -13.38
C ARG A 250 19.53 -7.42 -13.93
N ILE A 251 20.01 -7.08 -15.11
CA ILE A 251 19.63 -5.87 -15.85
C ILE A 251 19.07 -6.27 -17.21
N ASN A 252 17.81 -5.94 -17.48
CA ASN A 252 17.08 -6.31 -18.70
C ASN A 252 17.20 -7.81 -19.05
N GLY A 253 17.14 -8.67 -18.03
CA GLY A 253 17.27 -10.12 -18.20
C GLY A 253 18.72 -10.64 -18.25
N HIS A 254 19.75 -9.79 -18.26
CA HIS A 254 21.16 -10.20 -18.18
C HIS A 254 21.66 -10.20 -16.74
N GLY A 255 22.15 -11.34 -16.25
CA GLY A 255 22.73 -11.42 -14.90
C GLY A 255 24.14 -10.81 -14.84
N LEU A 256 24.41 -10.02 -13.80
CA LEU A 256 25.76 -9.59 -13.48
C LEU A 256 26.57 -10.78 -12.95
N PRO A 257 27.90 -10.82 -13.19
CA PRO A 257 28.76 -11.89 -12.69
C PRO A 257 28.98 -11.81 -11.17
N GLU A 258 28.85 -10.61 -10.61
CA GLU A 258 29.06 -10.32 -9.20
C GLU A 258 27.90 -10.90 -8.36
N THR A 259 28.25 -11.59 -7.27
CA THR A 259 27.31 -12.00 -6.23
C THR A 259 27.74 -11.30 -4.94
N VAL A 260 26.84 -10.53 -4.35
CA VAL A 260 27.08 -9.76 -3.13
C VAL A 260 26.65 -10.59 -1.93
N SER A 261 27.47 -10.61 -0.88
CA SER A 261 27.06 -11.12 0.44
C SER A 261 26.47 -9.96 1.23
N VAL A 262 25.20 -10.04 1.61
CA VAL A 262 24.52 -8.97 2.36
C VAL A 262 24.48 -9.35 3.84
N GLY A 263 24.99 -8.47 4.70
CA GLY A 263 25.05 -8.66 6.15
C GLY A 263 23.76 -8.29 6.88
N PRO A 264 23.65 -8.60 8.18
CA PRO A 264 22.47 -8.24 9.00
C PRO A 264 22.45 -6.76 9.43
N TYR A 265 23.45 -5.97 9.02
CA TYR A 265 23.58 -4.56 9.34
C TYR A 265 23.49 -3.73 8.07
N TRP A 266 23.09 -2.47 8.21
CA TRP A 266 23.05 -1.54 7.10
C TRP A 266 24.44 -1.28 6.54
N GLU A 267 24.65 -1.70 5.30
CA GLU A 267 25.91 -1.53 4.58
C GLU A 267 25.63 -1.03 3.16
N SER A 268 26.59 -0.30 2.59
CA SER A 268 26.53 0.15 1.20
C SER A 268 27.30 -0.82 0.30
N TYR A 269 26.67 -1.19 -0.80
CA TYR A 269 27.22 -2.09 -1.81
C TYR A 269 27.30 -1.36 -3.15
N ILE A 270 28.34 -1.66 -3.92
CA ILE A 270 28.63 -1.02 -5.20
C ILE A 270 28.77 -2.10 -6.27
N LEU A 271 28.02 -1.95 -7.36
CA LEU A 271 28.05 -2.83 -8.53
C LEU A 271 28.22 -2.00 -9.80
N THR A 272 28.84 -2.57 -10.82
CA THR A 272 28.90 -1.93 -12.15
C THR A 272 27.80 -2.51 -13.05
N LEU A 273 26.95 -1.64 -13.59
CA LEU A 273 25.98 -2.00 -14.62
C LEU A 273 26.59 -1.77 -15.99
N PRO A 274 26.85 -2.83 -16.78
CA PRO A 274 27.46 -2.66 -18.10
C PRO A 274 26.49 -1.99 -19.08
N GLY A 275 26.94 -0.93 -19.74
CA GLY A 275 26.14 -0.17 -20.71
C GLY A 275 25.59 -1.02 -21.86
N LYS A 276 26.30 -2.10 -22.22
CA LYS A 276 25.88 -3.08 -23.23
C LYS A 276 24.58 -3.84 -22.88
N TYR A 277 24.16 -3.85 -21.62
CA TYR A 277 22.90 -4.46 -21.18
C TYR A 277 21.79 -3.43 -21.02
N LEU A 278 22.09 -2.14 -21.16
CA LEU A 278 21.13 -1.06 -21.03
C LEU A 278 20.43 -0.76 -22.36
N LYS A 279 19.24 -0.20 -22.25
CA LYS A 279 18.48 0.40 -23.35
C LYS A 279 18.08 1.82 -22.98
N ALA A 280 17.79 2.66 -23.98
CA ALA A 280 17.31 4.01 -23.73
C ALA A 280 15.95 3.97 -23.05
N GLY A 281 15.80 4.70 -21.94
CA GLY A 281 14.55 4.79 -21.20
C GLY A 281 14.46 3.72 -20.11
N LEU A 282 13.31 3.07 -19.99
CA LEU A 282 12.99 2.27 -18.82
C LEU A 282 13.68 0.90 -18.81
N ASN A 283 14.69 0.73 -17.96
CA ASN A 283 15.42 -0.51 -17.76
C ASN A 283 14.86 -1.29 -16.56
N GLU A 284 14.94 -2.61 -16.60
CA GLU A 284 14.53 -3.49 -15.51
C GLU A 284 15.75 -3.96 -14.73
N VAL A 285 15.85 -3.58 -13.46
CA VAL A 285 16.83 -4.10 -12.48
C VAL A 285 16.10 -5.10 -11.59
N VAL A 286 16.53 -6.37 -11.59
CA VAL A 286 15.97 -7.41 -10.71
C VAL A 286 17.02 -7.82 -9.70
N PHE A 287 16.67 -7.70 -8.43
CA PHE A 287 17.42 -8.26 -7.31
C PHE A 287 16.97 -9.71 -7.09
N GLU A 288 17.91 -10.65 -7.12
CA GLU A 288 17.69 -12.08 -6.84
C GLU A 288 18.41 -12.45 -5.55
N PHE A 289 17.65 -12.91 -4.55
CA PHE A 289 18.16 -13.20 -3.21
C PHE A 289 18.33 -14.71 -2.98
N GLY A 290 19.39 -15.08 -2.25
CA GLY A 290 19.73 -16.46 -1.95
C GLY A 290 18.67 -17.18 -1.14
N TYR A 291 18.01 -16.49 -0.22
CA TYR A 291 16.86 -16.99 0.52
C TYR A 291 15.85 -15.88 0.85
N ALA A 292 14.64 -16.30 1.22
CA ALA A 292 13.65 -15.48 1.89
C ALA A 292 12.98 -16.34 2.97
N ALA A 293 12.63 -15.74 4.11
CA ALA A 293 12.06 -16.45 5.25
C ALA A 293 11.02 -15.59 5.96
N SER A 294 10.01 -16.23 6.54
CA SER A 294 9.01 -15.51 7.32
C SER A 294 9.46 -15.33 8.77
N PRO A 295 9.45 -14.09 9.32
CA PRO A 295 9.70 -13.87 10.73
C PRO A 295 8.87 -14.77 11.65
N ARG A 296 7.61 -15.05 11.29
CA ARG A 296 6.73 -15.98 11.99
C ARG A 296 7.28 -17.40 12.11
N ASP A 297 7.96 -17.88 11.06
CA ASP A 297 8.45 -19.25 10.96
C ASP A 297 9.85 -19.45 11.56
N VAL A 298 10.68 -18.40 11.53
CA VAL A 298 12.11 -18.52 11.91
C VAL A 298 12.48 -17.84 13.21
N LEU A 299 11.72 -16.84 13.67
CA LEU A 299 12.00 -16.19 14.95
C LEU A 299 11.36 -16.96 16.11
N PRO A 300 12.00 -16.98 17.29
CA PRO A 300 11.44 -17.66 18.45
C PRO A 300 10.09 -17.05 18.86
N ALA A 301 9.12 -17.91 19.13
CA ALA A 301 7.84 -17.48 19.67
C ALA A 301 7.98 -16.98 21.12
N ASN A 302 7.20 -15.98 21.49
CA ASN A 302 7.11 -15.48 22.85
C ASN A 302 5.69 -15.57 23.38
N PHE A 303 5.42 -16.59 24.19
CA PHE A 303 4.13 -16.78 24.84
C PHE A 303 4.04 -16.17 26.24
N VAL A 304 5.09 -15.49 26.73
CA VAL A 304 5.12 -14.88 28.06
C VAL A 304 4.23 -13.64 28.09
N ILE A 305 3.41 -13.51 29.14
CA ILE A 305 2.54 -12.36 29.35
C ILE A 305 3.26 -11.37 30.27
N GLY A 306 3.93 -10.39 29.66
CA GLY A 306 4.63 -9.31 30.36
C GLY A 306 5.57 -9.86 31.44
N ASN A 307 5.43 -9.35 32.66
CA ASN A 307 6.13 -9.82 33.86
C ASN A 307 5.20 -10.54 34.84
N THR A 308 4.05 -11.05 34.38
CA THR A 308 3.05 -11.73 35.24
C THR A 308 3.53 -13.08 35.76
N GLY A 309 4.56 -13.66 35.14
CA GLY A 309 5.03 -15.02 35.41
C GLY A 309 4.19 -16.12 34.75
N VAL A 310 3.20 -15.76 33.94
CA VAL A 310 2.34 -16.70 33.20
C VAL A 310 2.71 -16.70 31.72
N THR A 311 2.69 -17.89 31.15
CA THR A 311 2.84 -18.13 29.71
C THR A 311 1.49 -18.57 29.16
N SER A 312 1.04 -17.96 28.06
CA SER A 312 -0.18 -18.36 27.38
C SER A 312 0.01 -19.70 26.65
N PRO A 313 -0.94 -20.65 26.74
CA PRO A 313 -0.89 -21.90 25.97
C PRO A 313 -1.25 -21.71 24.49
N VAL A 314 -1.80 -20.55 24.11
CA VAL A 314 -2.25 -20.22 22.74
C VAL A 314 -1.85 -18.80 22.35
N GLU A 315 -1.88 -18.48 21.05
CA GLU A 315 -1.63 -17.11 20.60
C GLU A 315 -2.78 -16.19 21.01
N ILE A 316 -2.45 -14.97 21.47
CA ILE A 316 -3.41 -13.94 21.85
C ILE A 316 -3.05 -12.66 21.12
N THR A 317 -3.99 -12.11 20.38
CA THR A 317 -3.87 -10.81 19.72
C THR A 317 -4.96 -9.88 20.22
N VAL A 318 -4.58 -8.67 20.60
CA VAL A 318 -5.50 -7.63 21.06
C VAL A 318 -5.24 -6.38 20.24
N ASN A 319 -6.27 -5.85 19.58
CA ASN A 319 -6.20 -4.59 18.85
C ASN A 319 -7.37 -3.69 19.27
N SER A 320 -7.04 -2.53 19.81
CA SER A 320 -7.98 -1.54 20.32
C SER A 320 -7.86 -0.25 19.52
N ALA A 321 -8.98 0.36 19.16
CA ALA A 321 -9.01 1.65 18.47
C ALA A 321 -10.16 2.51 18.96
N GLY A 322 -9.85 3.78 19.30
CA GLY A 322 -10.86 4.79 19.54
C GLY A 322 -11.52 5.30 18.26
N LEU A 323 -12.46 6.23 18.40
CA LEU A 323 -13.32 6.73 17.30
C LEU A 323 -12.54 7.13 16.04
N HIS A 324 -11.45 7.89 16.21
CA HIS A 324 -10.65 8.41 15.10
C HIS A 324 -9.51 7.47 14.67
N ALA A 325 -9.30 6.37 15.39
CA ALA A 325 -8.22 5.41 15.15
C ALA A 325 -8.70 4.12 14.46
N GLY A 326 -9.98 4.06 14.07
CA GLY A 326 -10.58 2.94 13.34
C GLY A 326 -11.86 2.39 13.96
N ASP A 327 -12.22 2.80 15.18
CA ASP A 327 -13.46 2.40 15.88
C ASP A 327 -13.69 0.87 15.90
N PHE A 328 -12.73 0.13 16.46
CA PHE A 328 -12.83 -1.32 16.59
C PHE A 328 -12.21 -1.84 17.89
N ALA A 329 -12.65 -3.04 18.31
CA ALA A 329 -12.00 -3.84 19.34
C ALA A 329 -11.94 -5.29 18.87
N TYR A 330 -10.74 -5.80 18.59
CA TYR A 330 -10.51 -7.18 18.21
C TYR A 330 -9.69 -7.89 19.30
N ILE A 331 -10.17 -9.06 19.70
CA ILE A 331 -9.47 -9.98 20.59
C ILE A 331 -9.51 -11.33 19.89
N THR A 332 -8.34 -11.87 19.55
CA THR A 332 -8.22 -13.19 18.92
C THR A 332 -7.45 -14.11 19.85
N VAL A 333 -8.01 -15.28 20.14
CA VAL A 333 -7.40 -16.30 21.02
C VAL A 333 -7.34 -17.61 20.27
N GLY A 334 -6.13 -18.13 20.03
CA GLY A 334 -5.93 -19.36 19.26
C GLY A 334 -6.51 -19.29 17.83
N GLY A 335 -6.53 -18.10 17.23
CA GLY A 335 -7.11 -17.86 15.91
C GLY A 335 -8.65 -17.69 15.89
N GLN A 336 -9.33 -17.73 17.03
CA GLN A 336 -10.77 -17.50 17.14
C GLN A 336 -11.07 -16.11 17.70
N ASP A 337 -12.10 -15.45 17.16
CA ASP A 337 -12.55 -14.16 17.66
C ASP A 337 -13.24 -14.31 19.02
N ALA A 338 -12.66 -13.65 20.02
CA ALA A 338 -13.10 -13.61 21.39
C ALA A 338 -13.64 -12.22 21.80
N SER A 339 -13.68 -11.25 20.88
CA SER A 339 -14.25 -9.92 21.14
C SER A 339 -15.78 -9.95 21.08
N THR A 340 -16.41 -8.93 21.69
CA THR A 340 -17.86 -8.67 21.54
C THR A 340 -18.15 -7.52 20.59
N HIS A 341 -17.12 -6.80 20.13
CA HIS A 341 -17.20 -5.64 19.21
C HIS A 341 -18.10 -4.50 19.69
N ARG A 342 -18.44 -4.47 20.99
CA ARG A 342 -19.23 -3.40 21.62
C ARG A 342 -18.36 -2.17 21.85
N ARG A 343 -18.98 -0.98 21.84
CA ARG A 343 -18.32 0.24 22.35
C ARG A 343 -17.93 0.06 23.81
N GLY A 344 -16.83 0.71 24.22
CA GLY A 344 -16.26 0.60 25.56
C GLY A 344 -15.32 -0.61 25.70
N TYR A 345 -15.24 -1.17 26.92
CA TYR A 345 -14.32 -2.27 27.24
C TYR A 345 -14.87 -3.62 26.79
N ASN A 346 -14.10 -4.34 25.96
CA ASN A 346 -14.35 -5.72 25.59
C ASN A 346 -13.36 -6.59 26.36
N VAL A 347 -13.83 -7.65 27.01
CA VAL A 347 -13.03 -8.52 27.89
C VAL A 347 -13.24 -9.97 27.49
N ALA A 348 -12.16 -10.73 27.34
CA ALA A 348 -12.17 -12.18 27.16
C ALA A 348 -11.36 -12.86 28.27
N VAL A 349 -11.96 -13.87 28.90
CA VAL A 349 -11.35 -14.68 29.97
C VAL A 349 -10.87 -15.99 29.37
N ILE A 350 -9.60 -16.32 29.61
CA ILE A 350 -8.90 -17.41 28.94
C ILE A 350 -8.36 -18.37 30.00
N ASP A 351 -8.64 -19.65 29.83
CA ASP A 351 -8.11 -20.70 30.70
C ASP A 351 -6.58 -20.80 30.54
N PRO A 352 -5.79 -20.68 31.61
CA PRO A 352 -4.33 -20.61 31.53
C PRO A 352 -3.67 -21.94 31.15
N ARG A 353 -4.41 -23.06 31.11
CA ARG A 353 -3.86 -24.38 30.78
C ARG A 353 -4.19 -24.82 29.36
N SER A 354 -5.44 -24.65 28.95
CA SER A 354 -5.98 -25.08 27.66
C SER A 354 -6.00 -23.97 26.61
N GLY A 355 -6.04 -22.70 27.04
CA GLY A 355 -6.22 -21.56 26.15
C GLY A 355 -7.66 -21.39 25.65
N ALA A 356 -8.61 -22.15 26.20
CA ALA A 356 -10.02 -22.00 25.87
C ALA A 356 -10.54 -20.64 26.37
N VAL A 357 -11.32 -19.96 25.54
CA VAL A 357 -12.09 -18.80 25.97
C VAL A 357 -13.23 -19.30 26.85
N LEU A 358 -13.19 -18.95 28.14
CA LEU A 358 -14.16 -19.37 29.14
C LEU A 358 -15.38 -18.44 29.17
N ASP A 359 -15.14 -17.15 29.01
CA ASP A 359 -16.18 -16.12 29.02
C ASP A 359 -15.74 -14.89 28.22
N ARG A 360 -16.72 -14.10 27.76
CA ARG A 360 -16.49 -12.80 27.12
C ARG A 360 -17.63 -11.84 27.37
N ALA A 361 -17.30 -10.58 27.60
CA ALA A 361 -18.28 -9.53 27.84
C ALA A 361 -17.80 -8.20 27.27
N GLY A 362 -18.75 -7.34 26.89
CA GLY A 362 -18.49 -5.96 26.48
C GLY A 362 -19.25 -5.01 27.37
N PHE A 363 -18.63 -3.90 27.75
CA PHE A 363 -19.13 -2.92 28.69
C PHE A 363 -19.06 -1.52 28.08
N ASP A 364 -20.21 -0.91 27.84
CA ASP A 364 -20.30 0.41 27.21
C ASP A 364 -20.06 1.52 28.25
N THR A 365 -18.81 1.64 28.71
CA THR A 365 -18.39 2.62 29.70
C THR A 365 -18.46 4.07 29.21
N TRP A 366 -18.79 4.29 27.93
CA TRP A 366 -19.19 5.59 27.41
C TRP A 366 -20.66 5.91 27.69
N ALA A 367 -21.54 4.92 27.79
CA ALA A 367 -22.97 5.16 27.95
C ALA A 367 -23.36 5.63 29.35
N ASN A 368 -22.78 5.03 30.40
CA ASN A 368 -23.08 5.36 31.80
C ASN A 368 -22.13 4.66 32.80
N GLN A 369 -22.21 5.03 34.08
CA GLN A 369 -21.39 4.48 35.16
C GLN A 369 -21.76 3.04 35.57
N TYR A 370 -22.96 2.55 35.25
CA TYR A 370 -23.38 1.18 35.61
C TYR A 370 -22.61 0.15 34.81
N GLU A 371 -22.34 0.41 33.53
CA GLU A 371 -21.47 -0.42 32.69
C GLU A 371 -20.03 -0.52 33.25
N SER A 372 -19.54 0.54 33.90
CA SER A 372 -18.25 0.51 34.62
C SER A 372 -18.30 -0.33 35.89
N GLN A 373 -19.44 -0.34 36.59
CA GLN A 373 -19.65 -1.22 37.73
C GLN A 373 -19.73 -2.68 37.28
N ASP A 374 -20.47 -2.96 36.20
CA ASP A 374 -20.60 -4.29 35.62
C ASP A 374 -19.23 -4.84 35.15
N LEU A 375 -18.38 -3.99 34.57
CA LEU A 375 -16.99 -4.34 34.25
C LEU A 375 -16.20 -4.74 35.50
N ALA A 376 -16.31 -3.96 36.58
CA ALA A 376 -15.60 -4.23 37.82
C ALA A 376 -16.08 -5.55 38.46
N ASP A 377 -17.39 -5.78 38.47
CA ASP A 377 -18.01 -6.98 39.03
C ASP A 377 -17.68 -8.22 38.20
N PHE A 378 -17.69 -8.11 36.88
CA PHE A 378 -17.25 -9.17 35.96
C PHE A 378 -15.81 -9.57 36.26
N VAL A 379 -14.89 -8.61 36.31
CA VAL A 379 -13.48 -8.89 36.58
C VAL A 379 -13.26 -9.42 38.00
N ALA A 380 -14.09 -9.05 38.97
CA ALA A 380 -14.02 -9.57 40.33
C ALA A 380 -14.39 -11.07 40.43
N GLN A 381 -15.24 -11.57 39.53
CA GLN A 381 -15.67 -12.98 39.49
C GLN A 381 -14.65 -13.90 38.81
N ILE A 382 -13.69 -13.34 38.07
CA ILE A 382 -12.63 -14.11 37.42
C ILE A 382 -11.73 -14.74 38.51
N PRO A 383 -11.46 -16.06 38.48
CA PRO A 383 -10.55 -16.67 39.44
C PRO A 383 -9.10 -16.23 39.20
N ASP A 384 -8.33 -16.07 40.28
CA ASP A 384 -6.91 -15.72 40.20
C ASP A 384 -6.12 -16.71 39.32
N GLY A 385 -5.15 -16.18 38.58
CA GLY A 385 -4.32 -16.92 37.64
C GLY A 385 -4.91 -17.11 36.24
N HIS A 386 -6.16 -16.71 35.99
CA HIS A 386 -6.73 -16.71 34.64
C HIS A 386 -6.14 -15.59 33.78
N ILE A 387 -5.95 -15.88 32.51
CA ILE A 387 -5.49 -14.90 31.52
C ILE A 387 -6.69 -14.05 31.10
N VAL A 388 -6.49 -12.75 30.96
CA VAL A 388 -7.55 -11.82 30.55
C VAL A 388 -7.03 -10.91 29.45
N ALA A 389 -7.74 -10.89 28.33
CA ALA A 389 -7.49 -9.98 27.21
C ALA A 389 -8.55 -8.88 27.19
N VAL A 390 -8.14 -7.63 27.01
CA VAL A 390 -9.03 -6.46 27.08
C VAL A 390 -8.75 -5.50 25.93
N ALA A 391 -9.79 -5.04 25.23
CA ALA A 391 -9.70 -4.04 24.17
C ALA A 391 -10.81 -2.98 24.29
N VAL A 392 -10.46 -1.71 24.14
CA VAL A 392 -11.44 -0.61 24.02
C VAL A 392 -11.82 -0.36 22.56
N LYS A 393 -13.11 -0.10 22.32
CA LYS A 393 -13.66 0.42 21.05
C LYS A 393 -14.33 1.77 21.29
N ASP A 394 -14.11 2.72 20.37
CA ASP A 394 -14.63 4.10 20.40
C ASP A 394 -14.16 4.88 21.65
N ASP A 395 -14.79 4.70 22.80
CA ASP A 395 -14.47 5.39 24.05
C ASP A 395 -14.71 4.47 25.24
N GLY A 396 -13.67 4.32 26.07
CA GLY A 396 -13.73 3.57 27.33
C GLY A 396 -13.75 4.47 28.58
N ALA A 397 -13.63 5.79 28.41
CA ALA A 397 -13.21 6.72 29.45
C ALA A 397 -14.35 7.53 30.08
N ALA A 398 -15.41 7.85 29.32
CA ALA A 398 -16.35 8.92 29.68
C ALA A 398 -17.04 8.73 31.04
N HIS A 399 -17.41 7.48 31.39
CA HIS A 399 -17.96 7.14 32.71
C HIS A 399 -17.14 6.08 33.45
N LEU A 400 -15.84 5.95 33.15
CA LEU A 400 -14.96 5.00 33.81
C LEU A 400 -14.82 5.33 35.30
N THR A 401 -15.15 4.38 36.16
CA THR A 401 -15.13 4.59 37.63
C THR A 401 -13.80 4.14 38.25
N THR A 402 -13.52 4.61 39.47
CA THR A 402 -12.37 4.12 40.25
C THR A 402 -12.41 2.61 40.49
N ALA A 403 -13.62 2.01 40.60
CA ALA A 403 -13.77 0.57 40.77
C ALA A 403 -13.33 -0.19 39.50
N ALA A 404 -13.75 0.26 38.32
CA ALA A 404 -13.32 -0.29 37.04
C ALA A 404 -11.80 -0.14 36.83
N VAL A 405 -11.22 1.01 37.15
CA VAL A 405 -9.75 1.19 37.07
C VAL A 405 -9.03 0.19 37.97
N ARG A 406 -9.50 0.00 39.22
CA ARG A 406 -8.92 -0.99 40.13
C ARG A 406 -9.08 -2.43 39.64
N SER A 407 -10.19 -2.75 38.98
CA SER A 407 -10.38 -4.10 38.43
C SER A 407 -9.40 -4.38 37.28
N LEU A 408 -9.14 -3.40 36.41
CA LEU A 408 -8.10 -3.49 35.38
C LEU A 408 -6.70 -3.58 35.99
N GLN A 409 -6.42 -2.83 37.07
CA GLN A 409 -5.16 -2.96 37.82
C GLN A 409 -4.96 -4.35 38.41
N ALA A 410 -6.05 -5.03 38.81
CA ALA A 410 -5.99 -6.42 39.26
C ALA A 410 -5.67 -7.43 38.14
N LEU A 411 -5.60 -6.99 36.88
CA LEU A 411 -5.10 -7.79 35.75
C LEU A 411 -3.61 -7.52 35.48
N GLY A 412 -3.00 -6.60 36.22
CA GLY A 412 -1.62 -6.14 36.03
C GLY A 412 -1.48 -4.87 35.18
N ALA A 413 -2.57 -4.20 34.80
CA ALA A 413 -2.53 -2.92 34.08
C ALA A 413 -2.24 -1.74 35.02
N THR A 414 -1.88 -0.58 34.46
CA THR A 414 -1.61 0.66 35.21
C THR A 414 -2.27 1.90 34.63
N THR A 415 -2.61 1.89 33.34
CA THR A 415 -3.19 3.05 32.67
C THR A 415 -4.59 3.33 33.20
N ASP A 416 -4.84 4.61 33.52
CA ASP A 416 -6.15 5.13 33.88
C ASP A 416 -6.63 6.02 32.73
N LEU A 417 -7.67 5.57 32.00
CA LEU A 417 -8.18 6.30 30.84
C LEU A 417 -9.07 7.49 31.22
N ARG A 418 -9.41 7.70 32.49
CA ARG A 418 -10.34 8.77 32.88
C ARG A 418 -9.81 10.14 32.43
N GLY A 419 -10.67 10.90 31.76
CA GLY A 419 -10.32 12.20 31.20
C GLY A 419 -9.61 12.13 29.83
N THR A 420 -9.45 10.95 29.24
CA THR A 420 -8.87 10.76 27.90
C THR A 420 -9.92 10.23 26.92
N ALA A 421 -10.67 11.14 26.30
CA ALA A 421 -11.71 10.76 25.34
C ALA A 421 -11.11 10.03 24.13
N HIS A 422 -11.78 8.97 23.70
CA HIS A 422 -11.42 8.15 22.54
C HIS A 422 -10.01 7.54 22.53
N LEU A 423 -9.37 7.42 23.69
CA LEU A 423 -8.06 6.77 23.78
C LEU A 423 -8.20 5.25 23.61
N SER A 424 -7.36 4.64 22.78
CA SER A 424 -7.29 3.18 22.70
C SER A 424 -6.61 2.60 23.95
N HIS A 425 -6.98 1.38 24.32
CA HIS A 425 -6.40 0.65 25.45
C HIS A 425 -6.51 -0.86 25.21
N ALA A 426 -5.35 -1.50 25.10
CA ALA A 426 -5.20 -2.93 24.97
C ALA A 426 -4.46 -3.49 26.19
N ILE A 427 -4.94 -4.59 26.75
CA ILE A 427 -4.31 -5.30 27.86
C ILE A 427 -4.29 -6.81 27.54
N ILE A 428 -3.16 -7.46 27.77
CA ILE A 428 -3.08 -8.91 27.96
C ILE A 428 -2.47 -9.12 29.35
N GLY A 429 -3.31 -9.51 30.30
CA GLY A 429 -2.98 -9.58 31.72
C GLY A 429 -3.39 -10.90 32.36
N VAL A 430 -3.17 -10.99 33.67
CA VAL A 430 -3.53 -12.15 34.47
C VAL A 430 -4.23 -11.67 35.73
N LYS A 431 -5.37 -12.28 36.05
CA LYS A 431 -6.10 -11.97 37.27
C LYS A 431 -5.26 -12.24 38.51
N GLY A 432 -5.12 -11.22 39.36
CA GLY A 432 -4.29 -11.25 40.57
C GLY A 432 -2.84 -10.81 40.34
N ALA A 433 -2.47 -10.41 39.11
CA ALA A 433 -1.12 -9.94 38.82
C ALA A 433 -0.84 -8.55 39.40
N VAL A 434 0.42 -8.29 39.71
CA VAL A 434 0.86 -7.00 40.26
C VAL A 434 0.66 -5.91 39.19
N PRO A 435 0.09 -4.73 39.53
CA PRO A 435 0.00 -3.62 38.59
C PRO A 435 1.35 -3.30 37.94
N GLY A 436 1.38 -3.18 36.62
CA GLY A 436 2.57 -2.95 35.80
C GLY A 436 3.23 -4.23 35.27
N SER A 437 2.66 -5.40 35.56
CA SER A 437 3.17 -6.68 35.07
C SER A 437 2.47 -7.20 33.80
N ALA A 438 1.30 -6.67 33.44
CA ALA A 438 0.62 -7.06 32.20
C ALA A 438 1.34 -6.50 30.96
N LEU A 439 1.04 -7.08 29.79
CA LEU A 439 1.26 -6.35 28.54
C LEU A 439 0.16 -5.31 28.40
N GLU A 440 0.55 -4.06 28.19
CA GLU A 440 -0.37 -2.93 28.15
C GLU A 440 0.09 -1.92 27.12
N ALA A 441 -0.85 -1.43 26.31
CA ALA A 441 -0.64 -0.34 25.36
C ALA A 441 -1.86 0.57 25.34
N SER A 442 -1.62 1.88 25.25
CA SER A 442 -2.66 2.90 25.10
C SER A 442 -2.15 4.05 24.24
N GLY A 443 -3.05 4.74 23.53
CA GLY A 443 -2.66 5.85 22.67
C GLY A 443 -3.80 6.42 21.84
N HIS A 444 -3.49 7.51 21.12
CA HIS A 444 -4.42 8.16 20.19
C HIS A 444 -4.52 7.42 18.85
N SER A 445 -3.53 6.59 18.51
CA SER A 445 -3.59 5.58 17.45
C SER A 445 -4.23 4.30 17.98
N ASN A 446 -4.34 3.27 17.14
CA ASN A 446 -4.69 1.95 17.63
C ASN A 446 -3.57 1.39 18.54
N SER A 447 -3.97 0.61 19.54
CA SER A 447 -3.08 -0.11 20.46
C SER A 447 -3.12 -1.60 20.13
N TYR A 448 -1.96 -2.16 19.78
CA TYR A 448 -1.81 -3.56 19.37
C TYR A 448 -0.90 -4.31 20.34
N LEU A 449 -1.35 -5.45 20.82
CA LEU A 449 -0.58 -6.39 21.63
C LEU A 449 -0.66 -7.80 21.03
N HIS A 450 0.44 -8.53 21.13
CA HIS A 450 0.52 -9.90 20.66
C HIS A 450 1.37 -10.78 21.60
N VAL A 451 0.87 -11.98 21.87
CA VAL A 451 1.56 -13.07 22.58
C VAL A 451 1.51 -14.28 21.66
N GLY A 452 2.65 -14.83 21.27
CA GLY A 452 2.71 -15.91 20.29
C GLY A 452 3.95 -15.88 19.39
N ARG A 453 3.81 -16.44 18.19
CA ARG A 453 4.83 -16.34 17.12
C ARG A 453 4.81 -14.93 16.55
N ASN A 454 5.87 -14.52 15.86
CA ASN A 454 5.85 -13.22 15.18
C ASN A 454 4.61 -13.14 14.24
N PRO A 455 3.84 -12.04 14.26
CA PRO A 455 2.65 -11.90 13.41
C PRO A 455 2.99 -11.65 11.93
N ASP A 456 4.23 -11.31 11.60
CA ASP A 456 4.67 -11.06 10.23
C ASP A 456 4.91 -12.38 9.48
N ASP A 457 3.98 -12.72 8.58
CA ASP A 457 3.99 -13.92 7.75
C ASP A 457 4.66 -13.69 6.38
N ARG A 458 5.07 -12.46 6.06
CA ARG A 458 5.73 -12.14 4.79
C ARG A 458 7.07 -12.86 4.70
N SER A 459 7.40 -13.35 3.52
CA SER A 459 8.72 -13.96 3.26
C SER A 459 9.73 -12.84 3.00
N LEU A 460 10.53 -12.45 3.98
CA LEU A 460 11.48 -11.34 3.87
C LEU A 460 12.86 -11.81 3.42
N SER A 461 13.56 -11.01 2.61
CA SER A 461 14.93 -11.30 2.16
C SER A 461 15.93 -10.21 2.53
N VAL A 462 15.85 -9.04 1.89
CA VAL A 462 16.74 -7.88 2.10
C VAL A 462 15.89 -6.61 2.17
N ALA A 463 16.16 -5.75 3.13
CA ALA A 463 15.63 -4.39 3.15
C ALA A 463 16.56 -3.45 2.39
N LEU A 464 15.99 -2.54 1.59
CA LEU A 464 16.73 -1.47 0.91
C LEU A 464 16.28 -0.11 1.44
N ASP A 465 17.27 0.74 1.74
CA ASP A 465 17.12 2.14 2.15
C ASP A 465 17.17 3.05 0.92
N TYR A 466 18.21 2.93 0.10
CA TYR A 466 18.30 3.66 -1.17
C TYR A 466 19.02 2.85 -2.25
N VAL A 467 18.79 3.26 -3.50
CA VAL A 467 19.55 2.82 -4.68
C VAL A 467 19.88 4.02 -5.56
N ASP A 468 21.16 4.25 -5.80
CA ASP A 468 21.69 5.29 -6.67
C ASP A 468 22.34 4.69 -7.92
N PHE A 469 22.18 5.38 -9.04
CA PHE A 469 22.81 5.07 -10.32
C PHE A 469 23.60 6.29 -10.78
N GLN A 470 24.90 6.14 -10.97
CA GLN A 470 25.80 7.21 -11.39
C GLN A 470 26.54 6.81 -12.66
N LEU A 471 26.46 7.64 -13.70
CA LEU A 471 27.16 7.40 -14.96
C LEU A 471 28.69 7.42 -14.73
N LYS A 472 29.40 6.38 -15.17
CA LYS A 472 30.88 6.29 -15.09
C LYS A 472 31.58 7.05 -16.20
#